data_AF-H7EKU1-F1
#
_entry.id   AF-H7EKU1-F1
#
_cell.length_a   1.000
_cell.length_b   1.000
_cell.length_c   1.000
_cell.angle_alpha   90.00
_cell.angle_beta   90.00
_cell.angle_gamma   90.00
#
_symmetry.space_group_name_H-M   'P 1'
#
loop_
_entity.id
_entity.type
_entity.pdbx_description
1 polymer ?
#
loop_
_entity_poly.entity_id
_entity_poly.type
_entity_poly.pdbx_seq_one_letter_code
_entity_poly.pdbx_strand_id
1 'polypeptide(L)'
;MVLVFGFALLFSAAAVLLCGGIRDFISDAKPKRLYAGIAVLVVLLECAQTACFLKFRDGRFCVVIWILSMLLLLSATILFKKCCFHVREIIAYLNEFPECKETAGSLFVGFINFGTSLPPRGISKAHKTYRNGMRSFTKLRLPRPDENMARIQNLFRASRIVTALLVGIFAAWGLQVPLFAVLVALTNP
;
A
#
# COMPACT_ATOMS: atom_id res chain seq x y z
N MET A 1 -28.22 14.91 12.32
CA MET A 1 -28.47 14.02 11.16
C MET A 1 -27.64 14.39 9.94
N VAL A 2 -27.61 15.66 9.50
CA VAL A 2 -26.87 16.10 8.29
C VAL A 2 -25.37 15.75 8.30
N LEU A 3 -24.69 15.94 9.43
CA LEU A 3 -23.26 15.61 9.58
C LEU A 3 -22.96 14.10 9.45
N VAL A 4 -23.85 13.24 9.95
CA VAL A 4 -23.71 11.78 9.88
C VAL A 4 -23.96 11.30 8.45
N PHE A 5 -24.96 11.88 7.77
CA PHE A 5 -25.24 11.59 6.36
C PHE A 5 -24.11 12.04 5.44
N GLY A 6 -23.54 13.23 5.65
CA GLY A 6 -22.40 13.74 4.89
C GLY A 6 -21.15 12.88 5.06
N PHE A 7 -20.86 12.43 6.29
CA PHE A 7 -19.77 11.49 6.56
C PHE A 7 -19.97 10.14 5.89
N ALA A 8 -21.17 9.57 5.95
CA ALA A 8 -21.50 8.31 5.29
C ALA A 8 -21.36 8.41 3.76
N LEU A 9 -21.77 9.54 3.17
CA LEU A 9 -21.62 9.82 1.74
C LEU A 9 -20.16 9.93 1.33
N LEU A 10 -19.35 10.66 2.08
CA LEU A 10 -17.92 10.79 1.82
C LEU A 10 -17.18 9.45 2.02
N PHE A 11 -17.55 8.67 3.04
CA PHE A 11 -17.00 7.34 3.26
C PHE A 11 -17.37 6.38 2.14
N SER A 12 -18.62 6.43 1.65
CA SER A 12 -19.07 5.66 0.49
C SER A 12 -18.34 6.10 -0.78
N ALA A 13 -18.13 7.40 -0.99
CA ALA A 13 -17.34 7.91 -2.10
C ALA A 13 -15.86 7.47 -2.02
N ALA A 14 -15.26 7.49 -0.83
CA ALA A 14 -13.91 6.97 -0.61
C ALA A 14 -13.84 5.47 -0.90
N ALA A 15 -14.82 4.69 -0.44
CA ALA A 15 -14.91 3.26 -0.71
C ALA A 15 -15.09 2.98 -2.22
N VAL A 16 -15.91 3.75 -2.93
CA VAL A 16 -16.07 3.63 -4.39
C VAL A 16 -14.78 4.00 -5.13
N LEU A 17 -14.09 5.07 -4.70
CA LEU A 17 -12.79 5.45 -5.28
C LEU A 17 -11.70 4.43 -4.99
N LEU A 18 -11.71 3.80 -3.81
CA LEU A 18 -10.79 2.72 -3.45
C LEU A 18 -11.09 1.45 -4.22
N CYS A 19 -12.35 0.99 -4.27
CA CYS A 19 -12.75 -0.20 -5.03
C CYS A 19 -12.52 -0.02 -6.54
N GLY A 20 -12.89 1.14 -7.09
CA GLY A 20 -12.61 1.50 -8.48
C GLY A 20 -11.12 1.65 -8.75
N GLY A 21 -10.38 2.26 -7.83
CA GLY A 21 -8.92 2.41 -7.91
C GLY A 21 -8.17 1.07 -7.80
N ILE A 22 -8.65 0.13 -6.99
CA ILE A 22 -8.12 -1.23 -6.88
C ILE A 22 -8.36 -1.96 -8.21
N ARG A 23 -9.56 -1.88 -8.75
CA ARG A 23 -9.91 -2.47 -10.05
C ARG A 23 -9.04 -1.90 -11.18
N ASP A 24 -8.88 -0.59 -11.22
CA ASP A 24 -8.04 0.12 -12.20
C ASP A 24 -6.55 -0.21 -12.03
N PHE A 25 -6.08 -0.42 -10.79
CA PHE A 25 -4.69 -0.80 -10.53
C PHE A 25 -4.40 -2.26 -10.89
N ILE A 26 -5.40 -3.14 -10.75
CA ILE A 26 -5.32 -4.53 -11.20
C ILE A 26 -5.31 -4.59 -12.74
N SER A 27 -6.00 -3.66 -13.43
CA SER A 27 -6.02 -3.56 -14.90
C SER A 27 -4.89 -2.70 -15.49
N ASP A 28 -3.85 -2.40 -14.72
CA ASP A 28 -2.66 -1.64 -15.15
C ASP A 28 -2.94 -0.17 -15.55
N ALA A 29 -4.11 0.38 -15.19
CA ALA A 29 -4.41 1.79 -15.36
C ALA A 29 -3.68 2.66 -14.31
N LYS A 30 -3.43 3.93 -14.65
CA LYS A 30 -2.67 4.86 -13.78
C LYS A 30 -3.28 4.90 -12.37
N PRO A 31 -2.51 4.73 -11.27
CA PRO A 31 -2.99 4.66 -9.89
C PRO A 31 -3.64 5.93 -9.32
N LYS A 32 -3.99 6.92 -10.14
CA LYS A 32 -4.47 8.23 -9.69
C LYS A 32 -5.71 8.11 -8.80
N ARG A 33 -6.66 7.24 -9.16
CA ARG A 33 -7.88 6.99 -8.38
C ARG A 33 -7.60 6.30 -7.05
N LEU A 34 -6.67 5.35 -7.01
CA LEU A 34 -6.26 4.69 -5.77
C LEU A 34 -5.64 5.70 -4.79
N TYR A 35 -4.71 6.54 -5.25
CA TYR A 35 -4.11 7.57 -4.40
C TYR A 35 -5.11 8.63 -3.96
N ALA A 36 -6.04 9.04 -4.84
CA ALA A 36 -7.12 9.94 -4.47
C ALA A 36 -8.04 9.32 -3.40
N GLY A 37 -8.41 8.05 -3.56
CA GLY A 37 -9.19 7.30 -2.56
C GLY A 37 -8.47 7.19 -1.22
N ILE A 38 -7.17 6.92 -1.22
CA ILE A 38 -6.34 6.90 0.00
C ILE A 38 -6.31 8.29 0.66
N ALA A 39 -6.13 9.36 -0.11
CA ALA A 39 -6.11 10.72 0.44
C ALA A 39 -7.46 11.09 1.07
N VAL A 40 -8.57 10.79 0.41
CA VAL A 40 -9.92 11.01 0.96
C VAL A 40 -10.13 10.17 2.23
N LEU A 41 -9.68 8.92 2.24
CA LEU A 41 -9.76 8.05 3.43
C LEU A 41 -8.97 8.64 4.62
N VAL A 42 -7.76 9.15 4.37
CA VAL A 42 -6.93 9.81 5.40
C VAL A 42 -7.67 11.00 6.00
N VAL A 43 -8.19 11.90 5.17
CA VAL A 43 -8.95 13.08 5.65
C VAL A 43 -10.19 12.65 6.45
N LEU A 44 -10.90 11.62 6.01
CA LEU A 44 -12.05 11.09 6.72
C LEU A 44 -11.71 10.52 8.10
N LEU A 45 -10.60 9.78 8.20
CA LEU A 45 -10.12 9.25 9.48
C LEU A 45 -9.75 10.39 10.43
N GLU A 46 -9.04 11.42 9.96
CA GLU A 46 -8.70 12.62 10.75
C GLU A 46 -9.96 13.32 11.28
N CYS A 47 -10.93 13.58 10.40
CA CYS A 47 -12.16 14.26 10.78
C CYS A 47 -13.00 13.42 11.76
N ALA A 48 -13.09 12.09 11.54
CA ALA A 48 -13.84 11.19 12.42
C ALA A 48 -13.25 11.13 13.83
N GLN A 49 -11.93 11.09 13.92
CA GLN A 49 -11.20 11.05 15.17
C GLN A 49 -11.31 12.37 15.94
N THR A 50 -11.15 13.50 15.25
CA THR A 50 -11.32 14.83 15.83
C THR A 50 -12.74 15.00 16.39
N ALA A 51 -13.77 14.59 15.64
CA ALA A 51 -15.15 14.64 16.09
C ALA A 51 -15.40 13.74 17.31
N CYS A 52 -14.85 12.52 17.34
CA CYS A 52 -14.94 11.63 18.49
C CYS A 52 -14.25 12.22 19.73
N PHE A 53 -13.06 12.81 19.55
CA PHE A 53 -12.32 13.41 20.66
C PHE A 53 -13.03 14.63 21.24
N LEU A 54 -13.55 15.54 20.40
CA LEU A 54 -14.31 16.70 20.86
C LEU A 54 -15.59 16.32 21.60
N LYS A 55 -16.28 15.26 21.16
CA LYS A 55 -17.57 14.86 21.72
C LYS A 55 -17.48 13.97 22.95
N PHE A 56 -16.51 13.06 22.99
CA PHE A 56 -16.43 12.02 24.03
C PHE A 56 -15.16 12.08 24.86
N ARG A 57 -14.16 12.90 24.48
CA ARG A 57 -12.80 12.91 25.07
C ARG A 57 -12.21 11.50 25.20
N ASP A 58 -12.57 10.61 24.28
CA ASP A 58 -12.28 9.18 24.40
C ASP A 58 -11.28 8.74 23.32
N GLY A 59 -10.21 8.06 23.75
CA GLY A 59 -9.11 7.59 22.89
C GLY A 59 -9.39 6.24 22.21
N ARG A 60 -10.55 5.61 22.45
CA ARG A 60 -10.88 4.29 21.86
C ARG A 60 -10.80 4.24 20.33
N PHE A 61 -11.10 5.35 19.65
CA PHE A 61 -11.01 5.40 18.19
C PHE A 61 -9.55 5.26 17.69
N CYS A 62 -8.58 5.79 18.45
CA CYS A 62 -7.16 5.61 18.17
C CYS A 62 -6.75 4.13 18.23
N VAL A 63 -7.32 3.38 19.18
CA VAL A 63 -7.05 1.93 19.33
C VAL A 63 -7.55 1.15 18.12
N VAL A 64 -8.74 1.48 17.60
CA VAL A 64 -9.28 0.84 16.39
C VAL A 64 -8.40 1.09 15.17
N ILE A 65 -7.97 2.34 14.95
CA ILE A 65 -7.05 2.69 13.86
C ILE A 65 -5.72 1.97 14.01
N TRP A 66 -5.20 1.88 15.23
CA TRP A 66 -3.95 1.18 15.51
C TRP A 66 -4.05 -0.32 15.19
N ILE A 67 -5.13 -1.00 15.61
CA ILE A 67 -5.38 -2.41 15.28
C ILE A 67 -5.46 -2.61 13.75
N LEU A 68 -6.21 -1.76 13.04
CA LEU A 68 -6.31 -1.82 11.59
C LEU A 68 -4.95 -1.62 10.90
N SER A 69 -4.14 -0.69 11.41
CA SER A 69 -2.78 -0.44 10.92
C SER A 69 -1.88 -1.66 11.08
N MET A 70 -1.95 -2.34 12.24
CA MET A 70 -1.18 -3.55 12.51
C MET A 70 -1.59 -4.71 11.62
N LEU A 71 -2.90 -4.90 11.39
CA LEU A 71 -3.42 -5.91 10.46
C LEU A 71 -2.95 -5.66 9.02
N LEU A 72 -2.94 -4.39 8.58
CA LEU A 72 -2.42 -4.01 7.27
C LEU A 72 -0.91 -4.20 7.17
N LEU A 73 -0.16 -3.92 8.23
CA LEU A 73 1.29 -4.13 8.28
C LEU A 73 1.64 -5.61 8.14
N LEU A 74 0.94 -6.48 8.87
CA LEU A 74 1.06 -7.92 8.77
C LEU A 74 0.73 -8.39 7.35
N SER A 75 -0.38 -7.93 6.80
CA SER A 75 -0.82 -8.27 5.44
C SER A 75 0.21 -7.85 4.38
N ALA A 76 0.75 -6.63 4.48
CA ALA A 76 1.78 -6.12 3.58
C ALA A 76 3.03 -6.99 3.63
N THR A 77 3.46 -7.36 4.84
CA THR A 77 4.66 -8.17 5.07
C THR A 77 4.50 -9.58 4.52
N ILE A 78 3.35 -10.22 4.78
CA ILE A 78 3.03 -11.57 4.26
C ILE A 78 3.00 -11.54 2.73
N LEU A 79 2.31 -10.58 2.13
CA LEU A 79 2.23 -10.46 0.67
C LEU A 79 3.60 -10.21 0.04
N PHE A 80 4.41 -9.34 0.64
CA PHE A 80 5.75 -9.05 0.14
C PHE A 80 6.68 -10.26 0.25
N LYS A 81 6.56 -11.04 1.34
CA LYS A 81 7.29 -12.32 1.48
C LYS A 81 6.88 -13.32 0.40
N LYS A 82 5.57 -13.46 0.13
CA LYS A 82 5.08 -14.31 -0.97
C LYS A 82 5.62 -13.85 -2.33
N CYS A 83 5.68 -12.54 -2.57
CA CYS A 83 6.29 -11.99 -3.78
C CYS A 83 7.75 -12.40 -3.92
N CYS A 84 8.56 -12.28 -2.85
CA CYS A 84 9.97 -12.66 -2.86
C CYS A 84 10.20 -14.15 -3.13
N PHE A 85 9.27 -15.02 -2.69
CA PHE A 85 9.35 -16.46 -2.93
C PHE A 85 9.29 -16.81 -4.43
N HIS A 86 8.43 -16.13 -5.19
CA HIS A 86 8.25 -16.36 -6.64
C HIS A 86 9.31 -15.69 -7.52
N VAL A 87 10.22 -14.88 -6.97
CA VAL A 87 11.18 -14.12 -7.78
C VAL A 87 12.09 -15.01 -8.61
N ARG A 88 12.45 -16.20 -8.11
CA ARG A 88 13.26 -17.16 -8.88
C ARG A 88 12.54 -17.63 -10.15
N GLU A 89 11.25 -17.95 -10.04
CA GLU A 89 10.41 -18.38 -11.17
C GLU A 89 10.27 -17.26 -12.19
N ILE A 90 10.07 -16.03 -11.73
CA ILE A 90 9.98 -14.84 -12.58
C ILE A 90 11.28 -14.62 -13.35
N ILE A 91 12.44 -14.70 -12.69
CA ILE A 91 13.74 -14.50 -13.35
C ILE A 91 13.97 -15.56 -14.43
N ALA A 92 13.66 -16.82 -14.13
CA ALA A 92 13.80 -17.91 -15.10
C ALA A 92 12.96 -17.65 -16.36
N TYR A 93 11.69 -17.31 -16.17
CA TYR A 93 10.77 -16.97 -17.25
C TYR A 93 11.24 -15.76 -18.06
N LEU A 94 11.63 -14.66 -17.40
CA LEU A 94 12.04 -13.43 -18.09
C LEU A 94 13.36 -13.59 -18.85
N ASN A 95 14.24 -14.50 -18.44
CA ASN A 95 15.51 -14.76 -19.13
C ASN A 95 15.35 -15.45 -20.48
N GLU A 96 14.21 -16.11 -20.72
CA GLU A 96 13.88 -16.70 -22.02
C GLU A 96 13.67 -15.62 -23.10
N PHE A 97 13.40 -14.38 -22.70
CA PHE A 97 13.05 -13.29 -23.60
C PHE A 97 14.09 -12.16 -23.56
N PRO A 98 14.78 -11.85 -24.69
CA PRO A 98 15.81 -10.81 -24.73
C PRO A 98 15.31 -9.43 -24.29
N GLU A 99 14.06 -9.11 -24.63
CA GLU A 99 13.40 -7.83 -24.32
C GLU A 99 13.19 -7.60 -22.82
N CYS A 100 13.19 -8.67 -22.03
CA CYS A 100 12.91 -8.65 -20.59
C CYS A 100 14.18 -8.66 -19.73
N LYS A 101 15.38 -8.74 -20.35
CA LYS A 101 16.66 -8.94 -19.66
C LYS A 101 16.98 -7.86 -18.63
N GLU A 102 16.61 -6.60 -18.88
CA GLU A 102 16.86 -5.51 -17.91
C GLU A 102 16.06 -5.71 -16.61
N THR A 103 14.79 -6.13 -16.75
CA THR A 103 13.92 -6.41 -15.60
C THR A 103 14.40 -7.67 -14.87
N ALA A 104 14.76 -8.72 -15.61
CA ALA A 104 15.33 -9.94 -15.06
C ALA A 104 16.64 -9.67 -14.28
N GLY A 105 17.55 -8.87 -14.85
CA GLY A 105 18.81 -8.48 -14.21
C GLY A 105 18.58 -7.69 -12.92
N SER A 106 17.65 -6.74 -12.92
CA SER A 106 17.30 -5.96 -11.72
C SER A 106 16.73 -6.83 -10.61
N LEU A 107 15.89 -7.81 -10.95
CA LEU A 107 15.34 -8.79 -10.01
C LEU A 107 16.43 -9.74 -9.50
N PHE A 108 17.33 -10.17 -10.38
CA PHE A 108 18.45 -11.07 -10.05
C PHE A 108 19.44 -10.43 -9.08
N VAL A 109 19.79 -9.15 -9.27
CA VAL A 109 20.64 -8.40 -8.34
C VAL A 109 20.05 -8.40 -6.94
N GLY A 110 18.73 -8.20 -6.81
CA GLY A 110 18.09 -8.28 -5.50
C GLY A 110 18.02 -9.70 -4.96
N PHE A 111 17.76 -10.69 -5.81
CA PHE A 111 17.73 -12.10 -5.40
C PHE A 111 19.09 -12.60 -4.91
N ILE A 112 20.22 -12.20 -5.51
CA ILE A 112 21.54 -12.56 -4.99
C ILE A 112 21.77 -11.97 -3.59
N ASN A 113 21.35 -10.72 -3.36
CA ASN A 113 21.61 -10.05 -2.09
C ASN A 113 20.65 -10.47 -0.97
N PHE A 114 19.41 -10.86 -1.30
CA PHE A 114 18.34 -11.05 -0.32
C PHE A 114 17.66 -12.43 -0.42
N GLY A 115 17.93 -13.20 -1.47
CA GLY A 115 17.31 -14.51 -1.72
C GLY A 115 15.78 -14.43 -1.79
N THR A 116 15.13 -15.38 -1.12
CA THR A 116 13.67 -15.40 -0.89
C THR A 116 13.27 -14.72 0.41
N SER A 117 14.24 -14.17 1.14
CA SER A 117 13.99 -13.49 2.41
C SER A 117 13.52 -12.05 2.18
N LEU A 118 12.91 -11.47 3.22
CA LEU A 118 12.53 -10.06 3.18
C LEU A 118 13.81 -9.21 3.17
N PRO A 119 13.99 -8.29 2.20
CA PRO A 119 15.15 -7.42 2.19
C PRO A 119 15.19 -6.57 3.47
N PRO A 120 16.37 -6.36 4.07
CA PRO A 120 16.52 -5.58 5.29
C PRO A 120 16.00 -4.15 5.10
N ARG A 121 15.49 -3.58 6.20
CA ARG A 121 15.02 -2.19 6.23
C ARG A 121 16.21 -1.26 6.03
N GLY A 122 16.31 -0.62 4.86
CA GLY A 122 17.39 0.30 4.53
C GLY A 122 17.38 0.74 3.06
N ILE A 123 18.01 1.88 2.78
CA ILE A 123 18.11 2.47 1.44
C ILE A 123 19.42 2.01 0.78
N SER A 124 19.62 0.70 0.64
CA SER A 124 20.76 0.22 -0.16
C SER A 124 20.44 0.36 -1.65
N LYS A 125 21.48 0.59 -2.47
CA LYS A 125 21.34 0.64 -3.94
C LYS A 125 20.70 -0.66 -4.46
N ALA A 126 21.10 -1.81 -3.91
CA ALA A 126 20.52 -3.12 -4.24
C ALA A 126 19.02 -3.20 -3.92
N HIS A 127 18.58 -2.69 -2.75
CA HIS A 127 17.16 -2.65 -2.40
C HIS A 127 16.38 -1.78 -3.39
N LYS A 128 16.92 -0.62 -3.77
CA LYS A 128 16.29 0.29 -4.74
C LYS A 128 16.16 -0.37 -6.13
N THR A 129 17.24 -1.00 -6.61
CA THR A 129 17.23 -1.72 -7.88
C THR A 129 16.22 -2.86 -7.88
N TYR A 130 16.18 -3.64 -6.79
CA TYR A 130 15.23 -4.74 -6.66
C TYR A 130 13.78 -4.26 -6.68
N ARG A 131 13.47 -3.23 -5.90
CA ARG A 131 12.13 -2.61 -5.88
C ARG A 131 11.74 -2.06 -7.26
N ASN A 132 12.69 -1.46 -7.98
CA ASN A 132 12.46 -0.99 -9.34
C ASN A 132 12.19 -2.16 -10.31
N GLY A 133 12.96 -3.24 -10.24
CA GLY A 133 12.74 -4.46 -11.03
C GLY A 133 11.36 -5.07 -10.79
N MET A 134 10.94 -5.19 -9.53
CA MET A 134 9.58 -5.64 -9.17
C MET A 134 8.50 -4.72 -9.76
N ARG A 135 8.74 -3.40 -9.75
CA ARG A 135 7.82 -2.41 -10.33
C ARG A 135 7.74 -2.50 -11.84
N SER A 136 8.86 -2.69 -12.52
CA SER A 136 8.92 -2.89 -13.97
C SER A 136 8.20 -4.18 -14.36
N PHE A 137 8.41 -5.27 -13.62
CA PHE A 137 7.71 -6.53 -13.84
C PHE A 137 6.18 -6.39 -13.77
N THR A 138 5.64 -5.61 -12.83
CA THR A 138 4.17 -5.41 -12.73
C THR A 138 3.53 -4.70 -13.91
N LYS A 139 4.32 -3.99 -14.73
CA LYS A 139 3.85 -3.22 -15.89
C LYS A 139 4.24 -3.88 -17.22
N LEU A 140 5.05 -4.93 -17.15
CA LEU A 140 5.60 -5.58 -18.32
C LEU A 140 4.51 -6.42 -18.97
N ARG A 141 4.30 -6.23 -20.28
CA ARG A 141 3.43 -7.12 -21.04
C ARG A 141 4.18 -8.43 -21.26
N LEU A 142 3.64 -9.53 -20.74
CA LEU A 142 4.26 -10.84 -20.88
C LEU A 142 4.32 -11.25 -22.36
N PRO A 143 5.50 -11.59 -22.91
CA PRO A 143 5.64 -11.96 -24.32
C PRO A 143 4.88 -13.24 -24.67
N ARG A 144 4.84 -14.20 -23.74
CA ARG A 144 4.05 -15.43 -23.84
C ARG A 144 2.93 -15.38 -22.79
N PRO A 145 1.66 -15.56 -23.17
CA PRO A 145 0.58 -15.64 -22.20
C PRO A 145 0.80 -16.87 -21.31
N ASP A 146 1.07 -16.62 -20.03
CA ASP A 146 1.21 -17.62 -18.98
C ASP A 146 0.33 -17.19 -17.80
N GLU A 147 -0.68 -18.00 -17.49
CA GLU A 147 -1.64 -17.72 -16.42
C GLU A 147 -0.98 -17.64 -15.05
N ASN A 148 0.07 -18.43 -14.82
CA ASN A 148 0.79 -18.43 -13.55
C ASN A 148 1.57 -17.12 -13.38
N MET A 149 2.26 -16.65 -14.42
CA MET A 149 2.97 -15.37 -14.39
C MET A 149 2.01 -14.19 -14.26
N ALA A 150 0.84 -14.23 -14.90
CA ALA A 150 -0.20 -13.23 -14.72
C ALA A 150 -0.73 -13.20 -13.26
N ARG A 151 -0.91 -14.38 -12.65
CA ARG A 151 -1.30 -14.49 -11.23
C ARG A 151 -0.24 -13.91 -10.31
N ILE A 152 1.04 -14.17 -10.59
CA ILE A 152 2.17 -13.60 -9.84
C ILE A 152 2.20 -12.07 -10.01
N GLN A 153 2.05 -11.53 -11.22
CA GLN A 153 1.95 -10.07 -11.43
C GLN A 153 0.84 -9.44 -10.60
N ASN A 154 -0.34 -10.07 -10.52
CA ASN A 154 -1.44 -9.61 -9.69
C ASN A 154 -1.11 -9.64 -8.19
N LEU A 155 -0.36 -10.63 -7.70
CA LEU A 155 0.13 -10.67 -6.32
C LEU A 155 1.03 -9.47 -6.00
N PHE A 156 1.96 -9.13 -6.91
CA PHE A 156 2.83 -7.95 -6.74
C PHE A 156 2.02 -6.64 -6.77
N ARG A 157 1.00 -6.55 -7.63
CA ARG A 157 0.08 -5.41 -7.65
C ARG A 157 -0.65 -5.29 -6.32
N ALA A 158 -1.20 -6.38 -5.79
CA ALA A 158 -1.86 -6.41 -4.49
C ALA A 158 -0.94 -5.98 -3.34
N SER A 159 0.29 -6.50 -3.28
CA SER A 159 1.29 -6.10 -2.28
C SER A 159 1.55 -4.58 -2.29
N ARG A 160 1.63 -3.99 -3.49
CA ARG A 160 1.81 -2.53 -3.65
C ARG A 160 0.60 -1.72 -3.18
N ILE A 161 -0.62 -2.19 -3.43
CA ILE A 161 -1.85 -1.54 -2.95
C ILE A 161 -1.85 -1.52 -1.41
N VAL A 162 -1.61 -2.67 -0.78
CA VAL A 162 -1.58 -2.78 0.69
C VAL A 162 -0.49 -1.89 1.28
N THR A 163 0.68 -1.85 0.65
CA THR A 163 1.77 -0.94 1.07
C THR A 163 1.38 0.54 0.96
N ALA A 164 0.67 0.94 -0.11
CA ALA A 164 0.22 2.31 -0.28
C ALA A 164 -0.84 2.70 0.76
N LEU A 165 -1.79 1.81 1.05
CA LEU A 165 -2.78 1.99 2.12
C LEU A 165 -2.11 2.16 3.47
N LEU A 166 -1.13 1.31 3.77
CA LEU A 166 -0.35 1.37 5.00
C LEU A 166 0.35 2.73 5.16
N VAL A 167 1.02 3.23 4.12
CA VAL A 167 1.66 4.55 4.13
C VAL A 167 0.64 5.67 4.37
N GLY A 168 -0.53 5.60 3.74
CA GLY A 168 -1.60 6.56 3.96
C GLY A 168 -2.06 6.60 5.42
N ILE A 169 -2.28 5.44 6.03
CA ILE A 169 -2.70 5.36 7.43
C ILE A 169 -1.60 5.84 8.39
N PHE A 170 -0.33 5.51 8.14
CA PHE A 170 0.78 6.08 8.93
C PHE A 170 0.88 7.60 8.79
N ALA A 171 0.63 8.15 7.61
CA ALA A 171 0.62 9.59 7.39
C ALA A 171 -0.52 10.25 8.17
N ALA A 172 -1.71 9.65 8.17
CA ALA A 172 -2.84 10.07 9.02
C ALA A 172 -2.40 10.10 10.48
N TRP A 173 -1.87 8.98 10.98
CA TRP A 173 -1.41 8.86 12.37
C TRP A 173 -0.34 9.91 12.74
N GLY A 174 0.59 10.20 11.84
CA GLY A 174 1.58 11.27 12.03
C GLY A 174 0.97 12.67 12.09
N LEU A 175 -0.06 12.95 11.27
CA LEU A 175 -0.81 14.22 11.31
C LEU A 175 -1.61 14.39 12.60
N GLN A 176 -2.01 13.30 13.25
CA GLN A 176 -2.81 13.33 14.47
C GLN A 176 -2.04 13.80 15.69
N VAL A 177 -0.73 13.50 15.77
CA VAL A 177 0.09 13.82 16.96
C VAL A 177 0.11 15.33 17.25
N PRO A 178 0.39 16.22 16.28
CA PRO A 178 0.28 17.67 16.48
C PRO A 178 -1.14 18.12 16.84
N LEU A 179 -2.16 17.53 16.20
CA LEU A 179 -3.55 17.92 16.39
C LEU A 179 -4.00 17.65 17.84
N PHE A 180 -3.64 16.48 18.39
CA PHE A 180 -3.90 16.16 19.80
C PHE A 180 -3.11 17.06 20.74
N ALA A 181 -1.84 17.35 20.46
CA ALA A 181 -1.05 18.25 21.29
C ALA A 181 -1.70 19.63 21.42
N VAL A 182 -2.20 20.19 20.31
CA VAL A 182 -2.92 21.48 20.30
C VAL A 182 -4.25 21.36 21.05
N LEU A 183 -5.04 20.31 20.80
CA LEU A 183 -6.34 20.13 21.45
C LEU A 183 -6.21 19.95 22.98
N VAL A 184 -5.20 19.22 23.45
CA VAL A 184 -4.93 19.04 24.89
C VAL A 184 -4.51 20.37 25.52
N ALA A 185 -3.63 21.13 24.87
CA ALA A 185 -3.20 22.46 25.35
C ALA A 185 -4.36 23.46 25.42
N LEU A 186 -5.36 23.36 24.54
CA LEU A 186 -6.55 24.21 24.57
C LEU A 186 -7.61 23.75 25.58
N THR A 187 -7.58 22.51 26.05
CA THR A 187 -8.61 21.94 26.95
C THR A 187 -8.15 21.81 28.40
N ASN A 188 -6.85 21.90 28.68
CA ASN A 188 -6.28 22.05 30.02
C ASN A 188 -5.48 23.37 30.06
N PRO A 189 -6.13 24.51 30.40
CA PRO A 189 -5.42 25.78 30.61
C PRO A 189 -4.51 25.75 31.84
#